data_AF-A0AB36TFH2-F1
#
_entry.id   AF-A0AB36TFH2-F1
#
_cell.length_a   1.000
_cell.length_b   1.000
_cell.length_c   1.000
_cell.angle_alpha   90.00
_cell.angle_beta   90.00
_cell.angle_gamma   90.00
#
_symmetry.space_group_name_H-M   'P 1'
#
loop_
_entity.id
_entity.type
_entity.pdbx_description
1 polymer ?
#
loop_
_entity_poly.entity_id
_entity_poly.type
_entity_poly.pdbx_seq_one_letter_code
_entity_poly.pdbx_strand_id
1 'polypeptide(L)'
;MITIKRIRIENFQSHKDTELSFSDGLNVIVGPSDQGKSAIIRAIKWVLYNEPRGTDFIRQGTNSARVTLELSNGYVITRERAPNKNRYTLKDPDGNVSVFEGFGNEVPLEIVKAHGIPKVALDMDVRASLNIGEQLEGPFLLSESGATRAKAIGRLTGLHIIDQAIKDCATDIRRENQTCDRIEREIEDIDKKLEEYKNIEELGRRLEESEKVIARMEALTAKVDMLEEKKNSLKDIETEYLAQTKILSRLDRLEECGVYLKSAEACFFKLNQILGIKKRYSEVLTGMEEMEKVLQKTSFVDEAVEILKKASDIFSKYEKLDRLRSEFSNVGREVNQTKNILDRTSNVKELDFMIKNISDKVLLGSEITQLREKLVCLEREISRVKKNISSYENINLVQEIVTSVDKKLEVLNKLEAAKKEYSAVCTSLNDGLEFMDKNKKEIQENLNIYIDILRKSGVCPLCKSSIGDEKLENIIRHYEEVH
;
A
#
# COMPACT_ATOMS: atom_id res chain seq x y z
N MET A 1 73.84 -31.51 56.62
CA MET A 1 74.87 -30.93 55.74
C MET A 1 75.14 -31.93 54.63
N ILE A 2 75.07 -31.52 53.36
CA ILE A 2 75.31 -32.42 52.22
C ILE A 2 76.82 -32.52 52.02
N THR A 3 77.33 -33.74 51.85
CA THR A 3 78.76 -34.04 51.64
C THR A 3 78.94 -34.95 50.43
N ILE A 4 80.09 -34.87 49.76
CA ILE A 4 80.43 -35.74 48.63
C ILE A 4 81.01 -37.04 49.20
N LYS A 5 80.36 -38.17 48.96
CA LYS A 5 80.81 -39.50 49.41
C LYS A 5 81.78 -40.14 48.43
N ARG A 6 81.51 -39.98 47.13
CA ARG A 6 82.30 -40.61 46.08
C ARG A 6 82.35 -39.75 44.84
N ILE A 7 83.47 -39.80 44.14
CA ILE A 7 83.63 -39.27 42.80
C ILE A 7 84.20 -40.35 41.88
N ARG A 8 83.62 -40.46 40.69
CA ARG A 8 84.19 -41.21 39.56
C ARG A 8 84.48 -40.26 38.41
N ILE A 9 85.72 -40.28 37.92
CA ILE A 9 86.25 -39.39 36.90
C ILE A 9 86.70 -40.23 35.71
N GLU A 10 86.04 -40.07 34.57
CA GLU A 10 86.33 -40.80 33.33
C GLU A 10 86.76 -39.81 32.25
N ASN A 11 87.95 -40.04 31.67
CA ASN A 11 88.53 -39.28 30.57
C ASN A 11 88.58 -37.74 30.79
N PHE A 12 88.92 -37.31 32.00
CA PHE A 12 89.04 -35.91 32.38
C PHE A 12 90.51 -35.57 32.71
N GLN A 13 91.13 -34.71 31.91
CA GLN A 13 92.56 -34.35 32.01
C GLN A 13 93.46 -35.60 32.14
N SER A 14 94.27 -35.69 33.20
CA SER A 14 95.18 -36.81 33.45
C SER A 14 94.49 -38.09 33.93
N HIS A 15 93.17 -38.06 34.21
CA HIS A 15 92.41 -39.21 34.70
C HIS A 15 91.76 -39.99 33.54
N LYS A 16 92.08 -41.28 33.41
CA LYS A 16 91.45 -42.18 32.43
C LYS A 16 90.16 -42.76 33.00
N ASP A 17 90.26 -43.44 34.13
CA ASP A 17 89.15 -43.85 35.00
C ASP A 17 89.72 -43.79 36.43
N THR A 18 89.16 -42.94 37.27
CA THR A 18 89.61 -42.74 38.65
C THR A 18 88.40 -42.67 39.55
N GLU A 19 88.36 -43.53 40.56
CA GLU A 19 87.31 -43.57 41.57
C GLU A 19 87.92 -43.24 42.92
N LEU A 20 87.35 -42.26 43.61
CA LEU A 20 87.78 -41.84 44.95
C LEU A 20 86.56 -41.87 45.88
N SER A 21 86.72 -42.54 47.01
CA SER A 21 85.75 -42.50 48.11
C SER A 21 86.28 -41.57 49.20
N PHE A 22 85.43 -40.66 49.66
CA PHE A 22 85.75 -39.72 50.72
C PHE A 22 85.20 -40.22 52.05
N SER A 23 85.99 -40.05 53.10
CA SER A 23 85.57 -40.32 54.48
C SER A 23 84.97 -39.06 55.10
N ASP A 24 84.22 -39.23 56.18
CA ASP A 24 83.77 -38.08 56.97
C ASP A 24 84.97 -37.35 57.62
N GLY A 25 84.93 -36.02 57.63
CA GLY A 25 85.99 -35.18 58.18
C GLY A 25 87.05 -34.75 57.16
N LEU A 26 88.33 -34.81 57.53
CA LEU A 26 89.43 -34.28 56.74
C LEU A 26 89.96 -35.32 55.75
N ASN A 27 89.85 -35.01 54.46
CA ASN A 27 90.42 -35.82 53.38
C ASN A 27 91.62 -35.07 52.77
N VAL A 28 92.80 -35.70 52.75
CA VAL A 28 94.03 -35.11 52.20
C VAL A 28 94.47 -35.89 50.96
N ILE A 29 94.51 -35.23 49.81
CA ILE A 29 94.98 -35.82 48.54
C ILE A 29 96.46 -35.48 48.36
N VAL A 30 97.33 -36.47 48.56
CA VAL A 30 98.79 -36.32 48.47
C VAL A 30 99.32 -36.97 47.19
N GLY A 31 100.40 -36.40 46.65
CA GLY A 31 101.09 -36.94 45.49
C GLY A 31 102.10 -35.94 44.92
N PRO A 32 102.94 -36.32 43.96
CA PRO A 32 103.83 -35.41 43.26
C PRO A 32 103.07 -34.28 42.53
N SER A 33 103.76 -33.18 42.24
CA SER A 33 103.23 -32.14 41.35
C SER A 33 102.93 -32.71 39.96
N ASP A 34 101.94 -32.13 39.28
CA ASP A 34 101.53 -32.48 37.91
C ASP A 34 100.96 -33.91 37.71
N GLN A 35 100.52 -34.56 38.81
CA GLN A 35 99.89 -35.88 38.77
C GLN A 35 98.36 -35.84 38.78
N GLY A 36 97.74 -34.70 38.43
CA GLY A 36 96.28 -34.59 38.35
C GLY A 36 95.55 -34.28 39.65
N LYS A 37 96.24 -34.02 40.77
CA LYS A 37 95.58 -33.66 42.05
C LYS A 37 94.60 -32.48 41.89
N SER A 38 95.02 -31.42 41.20
CA SER A 38 94.16 -30.27 40.91
C SER A 38 93.05 -30.59 39.90
N ALA A 39 93.24 -31.61 39.06
CA ALA A 39 92.22 -32.05 38.11
C ALA A 39 91.00 -32.67 38.82
N ILE A 40 91.19 -33.29 39.98
CA ILE A 40 90.09 -33.80 40.83
C ILE A 40 89.19 -32.65 41.28
N ILE A 41 89.78 -31.56 41.79
CA ILE A 41 89.01 -30.38 42.22
C ILE A 41 88.30 -29.73 41.02
N ARG A 42 88.96 -29.66 39.86
CA ARG A 42 88.32 -29.18 38.62
C ARG A 42 87.18 -30.07 38.15
N ALA A 43 87.29 -31.39 38.30
CA ALA A 43 86.22 -32.33 37.96
C ALA A 43 85.00 -32.13 38.87
N ILE A 44 85.22 -31.94 40.18
CA ILE A 44 84.16 -31.58 41.13
C ILE A 44 83.51 -30.25 40.72
N LYS A 45 84.32 -29.21 40.46
CA LYS A 45 83.86 -27.89 40.03
C LYS A 45 83.06 -27.96 38.73
N TRP A 46 83.44 -28.87 37.83
CA TRP A 46 82.76 -29.06 36.55
C TRP A 46 81.35 -29.60 36.72
N VAL A 47 81.16 -30.54 37.65
CA VAL A 47 79.83 -31.06 37.98
C VAL A 47 78.98 -30.01 38.71
N LEU A 48 79.56 -29.25 39.63
CA LEU A 48 78.79 -28.31 40.47
C LEU A 48 78.48 -26.98 39.78
N TYR A 49 79.40 -26.47 38.96
CA TYR A 49 79.34 -25.12 38.40
C TYR A 49 79.45 -25.06 36.88
N ASN A 50 79.55 -26.20 36.18
CA ASN A 50 79.83 -26.24 34.73
C ASN A 50 81.13 -25.51 34.35
N GLU A 51 82.15 -25.57 35.24
CA GLU A 51 83.45 -24.91 35.09
C GLU A 51 84.61 -25.91 35.28
N PRO A 52 85.62 -25.98 34.39
CA PRO A 52 85.89 -25.06 33.27
C PRO A 52 84.96 -25.26 32.08
N ARG A 53 84.79 -24.19 31.29
CA ARG A 53 84.03 -24.19 30.03
C ARG A 53 84.86 -24.81 28.90
N GLY A 54 84.21 -25.15 27.80
CA GLY A 54 84.87 -25.67 26.59
C GLY A 54 85.01 -27.19 26.59
N THR A 55 86.08 -27.69 25.98
CA THR A 55 86.39 -29.13 25.85
C THR A 55 87.83 -29.47 26.25
N ASP A 56 88.62 -28.49 26.70
CA ASP A 56 90.04 -28.66 27.03
C ASP A 56 90.28 -29.55 28.25
N PHE A 57 89.23 -29.79 29.05
CA PHE A 57 89.26 -30.74 30.15
C PHE A 57 89.11 -32.19 29.69
N ILE A 58 88.72 -32.47 28.44
CA ILE A 58 88.65 -33.83 27.90
C ILE A 58 90.07 -34.36 27.72
N ARG A 59 90.33 -35.58 28.19
CA ARG A 59 91.64 -36.22 28.07
C ARG A 59 92.07 -36.32 26.60
N GLN A 60 93.32 -35.97 26.30
CA GLN A 60 93.91 -36.10 24.97
C GLN A 60 93.78 -37.53 24.43
N GLY A 61 93.37 -37.66 23.16
CA GLY A 61 93.09 -38.96 22.52
C GLY A 61 91.72 -39.55 22.84
N THR A 62 90.84 -38.81 23.51
CA THR A 62 89.45 -39.23 23.79
C THR A 62 88.47 -38.14 23.37
N ASN A 63 87.23 -38.54 23.06
CA ASN A 63 86.18 -37.63 22.58
C ASN A 63 85.08 -37.39 23.63
N SER A 64 85.22 -37.89 24.85
CA SER A 64 84.18 -37.76 25.86
C SER A 64 84.76 -37.73 27.25
N ALA A 65 84.21 -36.90 28.12
CA ALA A 65 84.49 -36.90 29.55
C ALA A 65 83.21 -37.10 30.35
N ARG A 66 83.30 -37.86 31.45
CA ARG A 66 82.20 -38.09 32.36
C ARG A 66 82.69 -37.99 33.80
N VAL A 67 81.97 -37.25 34.63
CA VAL A 67 82.24 -37.17 36.06
C VAL A 67 80.95 -37.45 36.82
N THR A 68 81.02 -38.36 37.79
CA THR A 68 79.89 -38.78 38.61
C THR A 68 80.19 -38.46 40.07
N LEU A 69 79.29 -37.75 40.73
CA LEU A 69 79.32 -37.47 42.17
C LEU A 69 78.20 -38.20 42.88
N GLU A 70 78.54 -38.92 43.94
CA GLU A 70 77.58 -39.50 44.87
C GLU A 70 77.57 -38.67 46.15
N LEU A 71 76.38 -38.20 46.53
CA LEU A 71 76.18 -37.29 47.64
C LEU A 71 75.63 -38.02 48.88
N SER A 72 75.83 -37.44 50.07
CA SER A 72 75.40 -38.06 51.32
C SER A 72 73.89 -38.15 51.50
N ASN A 73 73.12 -37.34 50.78
CA ASN A 73 71.65 -37.35 50.73
C ASN A 73 71.08 -38.41 49.76
N GLY A 74 71.91 -39.25 49.15
CA GLY A 74 71.49 -40.34 48.25
C GLY A 74 71.35 -39.95 46.79
N TYR A 75 71.52 -38.66 46.45
CA TYR A 75 71.53 -38.21 45.06
C TYR A 75 72.85 -38.56 44.37
N VAL A 76 72.76 -38.94 43.09
CA VAL A 76 73.92 -39.14 42.21
C VAL A 76 73.82 -38.18 41.03
N ILE A 77 74.83 -37.32 40.88
CA ILE A 77 74.91 -36.33 39.81
C ILE A 77 75.97 -36.79 38.81
N THR A 78 75.58 -37.03 37.57
CA THR A 78 76.49 -37.35 36.47
C THR A 78 76.54 -36.21 35.48
N ARG A 79 77.73 -35.72 35.18
CA ARG A 79 77.98 -34.72 34.15
C ARG A 79 78.74 -35.37 33.00
N GLU A 80 78.18 -35.28 31.79
CA GLU A 80 78.75 -35.90 30.60
C GLU A 80 78.85 -34.92 29.43
N ARG A 81 80.02 -34.93 28.77
CA ARG A 81 80.29 -34.13 27.57
C ARG A 81 80.98 -35.01 26.52
N ALA A 82 80.39 -35.05 25.33
CA ALA A 82 80.90 -35.64 24.09
C ALA A 82 80.46 -34.76 22.89
N PRO A 83 80.97 -34.94 21.66
CA PRO A 83 80.62 -34.12 20.50
C PRO A 83 79.12 -33.86 20.33
N ASN A 84 78.30 -34.91 20.51
CA ASN A 84 76.84 -34.84 20.35
C ASN A 84 76.08 -35.02 21.67
N LYS A 85 76.76 -34.99 22.83
CA LYS A 85 76.12 -35.20 24.14
C LYS A 85 76.60 -34.16 25.13
N ASN A 86 75.68 -33.35 25.64
CA ASN A 86 75.96 -32.37 26.68
C ASN A 86 74.85 -32.40 27.70
N ARG A 87 74.99 -33.24 28.73
CA ARG A 87 73.89 -33.49 29.66
C ARG A 87 74.31 -33.53 31.12
N TYR A 88 73.35 -33.28 31.98
CA TYR A 88 73.35 -33.72 33.36
C TYR A 88 72.40 -34.90 33.51
N THR A 89 72.75 -35.85 34.36
CA THR A 89 71.86 -36.92 34.79
C THR A 89 71.81 -36.91 36.30
N LEU A 90 70.61 -36.74 36.84
CA LEU A 90 70.34 -36.79 38.27
C LEU A 90 69.63 -38.09 38.58
N LYS A 91 70.17 -38.86 39.52
CA LYS A 91 69.51 -40.02 40.09
C LYS A 91 69.09 -39.70 41.51
N ASP A 92 67.81 -39.86 41.79
CA ASP A 92 67.21 -39.61 43.10
C ASP A 92 67.43 -40.82 44.04
N PRO A 93 67.29 -40.63 45.37
CA PRO A 93 67.36 -41.73 46.33
C PRO A 93 66.38 -42.87 46.04
N ASP A 94 65.22 -42.55 45.46
CA ASP A 94 64.16 -43.51 45.08
C ASP A 94 64.46 -44.25 43.77
N GLY A 95 65.58 -43.94 43.10
CA GLY A 95 66.02 -44.58 41.86
C GLY A 95 65.49 -43.94 40.57
N ASN A 96 64.70 -42.87 40.67
CA ASN A 96 64.26 -42.09 39.51
C ASN A 96 65.45 -41.40 38.84
N VAL A 97 65.45 -41.36 37.50
CA VAL A 97 66.52 -40.76 36.71
C VAL A 97 65.98 -39.62 35.85
N SER A 98 66.51 -38.43 36.07
CA SER A 98 66.21 -37.24 35.27
C SER A 98 67.41 -36.84 34.42
N VAL A 99 67.17 -36.53 33.14
CA VAL A 99 68.21 -36.13 32.18
C VAL A 99 67.94 -34.70 31.71
N PHE A 100 68.95 -33.84 31.84
CA PHE A 100 68.87 -32.43 31.46
C PHE A 100 69.84 -32.15 30.32
N GLU A 101 69.30 -31.73 29.17
CA GLU A 101 70.04 -31.31 27.98
C GLU A 101 69.66 -29.85 27.64
N GLY A 102 70.53 -29.13 26.92
CA GLY A 102 70.21 -27.77 26.45
C GLY A 102 70.24 -26.64 27.50
N PHE A 103 70.82 -26.85 28.69
CA PHE A 103 70.91 -25.86 29.79
C PHE A 103 71.88 -24.68 29.52
N GLY A 104 72.40 -24.55 28.29
CA GLY A 104 73.31 -23.46 27.90
C GLY A 104 74.56 -23.37 28.78
N ASN A 105 74.70 -22.22 29.45
CA ASN A 105 75.85 -21.91 30.32
C ASN A 105 75.57 -22.11 31.81
N GLU A 106 74.32 -22.32 32.21
CA GLU A 106 73.91 -22.42 33.61
C GLU A 106 73.72 -23.87 34.04
N VAL A 107 73.81 -24.13 35.34
CA VAL A 107 73.56 -25.47 35.89
C VAL A 107 72.05 -25.61 36.16
N PRO A 108 71.38 -26.70 35.76
CA PRO A 108 69.96 -26.89 36.04
C PRO A 108 69.63 -26.77 37.53
N LEU A 109 68.50 -26.15 37.86
CA LEU A 109 68.12 -25.84 39.25
C LEU A 109 67.98 -27.10 40.11
N GLU A 110 67.54 -28.20 39.51
CA GLU A 110 67.41 -29.51 40.14
C GLU A 110 68.77 -30.04 40.60
N ILE A 111 69.81 -29.85 39.78
CA ILE A 111 71.19 -30.22 40.11
C ILE A 111 71.70 -29.35 41.27
N VAL A 112 71.47 -28.03 41.20
CA VAL A 112 71.86 -27.08 42.26
C VAL A 112 71.20 -27.42 43.59
N LYS A 113 69.91 -27.77 43.58
CA LYS A 113 69.15 -28.22 44.75
C LYS A 113 69.67 -29.57 45.28
N ALA A 114 70.04 -30.50 44.40
CA ALA A 114 70.52 -31.82 44.80
C ALA A 114 71.86 -31.76 45.55
N HIS A 115 72.82 -30.93 45.09
CA HIS A 115 74.10 -30.78 45.81
C HIS A 115 74.04 -29.74 46.93
N GLY A 116 73.22 -28.69 46.83
CA GLY A 116 73.07 -27.67 47.87
C GLY A 116 74.31 -26.79 48.08
N ILE A 117 75.15 -26.65 47.05
CA ILE A 117 76.41 -25.90 47.05
C ILE A 117 76.38 -24.80 45.97
N PRO A 118 75.40 -23.88 45.96
CA PRO A 118 75.30 -22.84 44.92
C PRO A 118 76.46 -21.85 45.00
N LYS A 119 76.77 -21.18 43.88
CA LYS A 119 77.57 -19.95 43.93
C LYS A 119 76.76 -18.84 44.58
N VAL A 120 77.38 -18.11 45.50
CA VAL A 120 76.74 -16.97 46.16
C VAL A 120 76.99 -15.73 45.33
N ALA A 121 75.92 -15.03 44.97
CA ALA A 121 76.02 -13.77 44.27
C ALA A 121 76.48 -12.68 45.27
N LEU A 122 77.64 -12.08 45.05
CA LEU A 122 78.16 -10.94 45.83
C LEU A 122 77.76 -9.60 45.22
N ASP A 123 77.59 -9.55 43.90
CA ASP A 123 77.09 -8.39 43.14
C ASP A 123 76.18 -8.86 41.97
N MET A 124 75.73 -7.96 41.10
CA MET A 124 75.02 -8.31 39.85
C MET A 124 75.87 -9.25 38.97
N ASP A 125 77.16 -8.97 38.83
CA ASP A 125 78.05 -9.70 37.93
C ASP A 125 79.06 -10.62 38.66
N VAL A 126 79.17 -10.48 39.98
CA VAL A 126 80.16 -11.22 40.78
C VAL A 126 79.47 -12.36 41.53
N ARG A 127 79.78 -13.60 41.14
CA ARG A 127 79.37 -14.83 41.85
C ARG A 127 80.61 -15.51 42.42
N ALA A 128 80.64 -15.75 43.73
CA ALA A 128 81.74 -16.40 44.42
C ALA A 128 81.36 -17.82 44.87
N SER A 129 82.32 -18.74 44.81
CA SER A 129 82.21 -20.08 45.40
C SER A 129 82.69 -20.03 46.85
N LEU A 130 81.79 -20.23 47.81
CA LEU A 130 82.17 -20.24 49.24
C LEU A 130 82.77 -21.57 49.68
N ASN A 131 82.40 -22.66 49.02
CA ASN A 131 82.72 -24.03 49.45
C ASN A 131 83.93 -24.63 48.73
N ILE A 132 84.46 -23.96 47.70
CA ILE A 132 85.61 -24.42 46.91
C ILE A 132 86.56 -23.24 46.79
N GLY A 133 87.78 -23.39 47.32
CA GLY A 133 88.87 -22.45 47.14
C GLY A 133 89.83 -22.90 46.04
N GLU A 134 90.28 -21.98 45.21
CA GLU A 134 91.25 -22.23 44.16
C GLU A 134 92.70 -22.10 44.65
N GLN A 135 93.63 -22.65 43.86
CA GLN A 135 95.06 -22.50 44.14
C GLN A 135 95.45 -21.02 44.02
N LEU A 136 96.12 -20.49 45.06
CA LEU A 136 96.51 -19.08 45.17
C LEU A 136 95.33 -18.10 45.27
N GLU A 137 94.11 -18.58 45.57
CA GLU A 137 92.99 -17.69 45.90
C GLU A 137 93.29 -16.97 47.22
N GLY A 138 93.11 -15.64 47.23
CA GLY A 138 93.24 -14.85 48.44
C GLY A 138 92.15 -15.18 49.46
N PRO A 139 92.31 -14.80 50.74
CA PRO A 139 91.27 -15.04 51.72
C PRO A 139 89.95 -14.37 51.31
N PHE A 140 88.85 -15.13 51.37
CA PHE A 140 87.51 -14.69 50.97
C PHE A 140 87.18 -13.29 51.54
N LEU A 141 86.67 -12.40 50.69
CA LEU A 141 86.39 -10.98 50.92
C LEU A 141 87.58 -10.09 51.28
N LEU A 142 88.69 -10.61 51.83
CA LEU A 142 89.85 -9.80 52.16
C LEU A 142 90.63 -9.37 50.91
N SER A 143 90.70 -10.24 49.91
CA SER A 143 91.28 -9.93 48.59
C SER A 143 90.35 -9.15 47.66
N GLU A 144 89.07 -9.04 48.01
CA GLU A 144 88.07 -8.32 47.20
C GLU A 144 88.14 -6.79 47.39
N SER A 145 87.69 -6.06 46.37
CA SER A 145 87.60 -4.60 46.42
C SER A 145 86.70 -4.12 47.57
N GLY A 146 86.94 -2.90 48.09
CA GLY A 146 86.11 -2.32 49.14
C GLY A 146 84.62 -2.24 48.77
N ALA A 147 84.32 -1.97 47.49
CA ALA A 147 82.96 -1.94 46.97
C ALA A 147 82.31 -3.32 46.96
N THR A 148 83.01 -4.35 46.45
CA THR A 148 82.51 -5.74 46.43
C THR A 148 82.26 -6.24 47.86
N ARG A 149 83.14 -5.89 48.80
CA ARG A 149 83.03 -6.24 50.21
C ARG A 149 81.81 -5.60 50.88
N ALA A 150 81.60 -4.30 50.66
CA ALA A 150 80.42 -3.61 51.18
C ALA A 150 79.12 -4.20 50.62
N LYS A 151 79.08 -4.52 49.31
CA LYS A 151 77.92 -5.15 48.67
C LYS A 151 77.67 -6.57 49.18
N ALA A 152 78.72 -7.37 49.36
CA ALA A 152 78.62 -8.71 49.93
C ALA A 152 78.02 -8.67 51.34
N ILE A 153 78.51 -7.77 52.20
CA ILE A 153 77.96 -7.56 53.54
C ILE A 153 76.52 -7.05 53.47
N GLY A 154 76.23 -6.08 52.60
CA GLY A 154 74.88 -5.57 52.38
C GLY A 154 73.89 -6.63 51.87
N ARG A 155 74.36 -7.62 51.12
CA ARG A 155 73.54 -8.77 50.73
C ARG A 155 73.23 -9.68 51.91
N LEU A 156 74.24 -9.97 52.74
CA LEU A 156 74.07 -10.78 53.95
C LEU A 156 73.06 -10.15 54.94
N THR A 157 73.02 -8.82 55.03
CA THR A 157 72.08 -8.10 55.89
C THR A 157 70.73 -7.79 55.23
N GLY A 158 70.54 -8.12 53.96
CA GLY A 158 69.31 -7.80 53.21
C GLY A 158 69.21 -6.37 52.70
N LEU A 159 70.22 -5.51 52.91
CA LEU A 159 70.26 -4.12 52.46
C LEU A 159 70.13 -3.97 50.94
N HIS A 160 70.62 -4.94 50.18
CA HIS A 160 70.52 -4.95 48.71
C HIS A 160 69.08 -4.81 48.16
N ILE A 161 68.07 -5.23 48.93
CA ILE A 161 66.65 -5.07 48.54
C ILE A 161 66.27 -3.59 48.57
N ILE A 162 66.74 -2.86 49.59
CA ILE A 162 66.50 -1.43 49.75
C ILE A 162 67.25 -0.65 48.68
N ASP A 163 68.52 -0.98 48.43
CA ASP A 163 69.32 -0.36 47.37
C ASP A 163 68.67 -0.55 45.99
N GLN A 164 68.10 -1.73 45.73
CA GLN A 164 67.38 -1.99 44.48
C GLN A 164 66.09 -1.17 44.40
N ALA A 165 65.29 -1.13 45.47
CA ALA A 165 64.07 -0.32 45.52
C ALA A 165 64.36 1.18 45.27
N ILE A 166 65.45 1.72 45.85
CA ILE A 166 65.88 3.11 45.62
C ILE A 166 66.21 3.35 44.14
N LYS A 167 66.92 2.42 43.50
CA LYS A 167 67.26 2.52 42.08
C LYS A 167 66.02 2.45 41.18
N ASP A 168 65.09 1.56 41.50
CA ASP A 168 63.85 1.39 40.73
C ASP A 168 63.00 2.66 40.84
N CYS A 169 62.78 3.18 42.06
CA CYS A 169 62.07 4.44 42.26
C CYS A 169 62.75 5.63 41.55
N ALA A 170 64.09 5.71 41.57
CA ALA A 170 64.81 6.76 40.85
C ALA A 170 64.64 6.65 39.32
N THR A 171 64.49 5.44 38.80
CA THR A 171 64.24 5.18 37.38
C THR A 171 62.81 5.60 37.01
N ASP A 172 61.84 5.25 37.85
CA ASP A 172 60.43 5.65 37.67
C ASP A 172 60.28 7.17 37.68
N ILE A 173 60.88 7.87 38.66
CA ILE A 173 60.86 9.34 38.73
C ILE A 173 61.40 9.96 37.43
N ARG A 174 62.51 9.44 36.89
CA ARG A 174 63.08 9.95 35.63
C ARG A 174 62.13 9.75 34.45
N ARG A 175 61.47 8.59 34.39
CA ARG A 175 60.52 8.25 33.32
C ARG A 175 59.28 9.14 33.36
N GLU A 176 58.73 9.37 34.55
CA GLU A 176 57.56 10.24 34.72
C GLU A 176 57.89 11.69 34.38
N ASN A 177 59.04 12.21 34.83
CA ASN A 177 59.47 13.56 34.48
C ASN A 177 59.63 13.75 32.96
N GLN A 178 60.24 12.78 32.26
CA GLN A 178 60.32 12.83 30.80
C GLN A 178 58.95 12.82 30.12
N THR A 179 57.97 12.15 30.73
CA THR A 179 56.60 12.09 30.23
C THR A 179 55.90 13.43 30.43
N CYS A 180 56.06 14.07 31.60
CA CYS A 180 55.59 15.43 31.86
C CYS A 180 56.17 16.41 30.84
N ASP A 181 57.50 16.45 30.66
CA ASP A 181 58.17 17.35 29.72
C ASP A 181 57.71 17.16 28.26
N ARG A 182 57.28 15.95 27.90
CA ARG A 182 56.72 15.67 26.57
C ARG A 182 55.30 16.19 26.45
N ILE A 183 54.45 15.92 27.45
CA ILE A 183 53.05 16.35 27.46
C ILE A 183 52.97 17.88 27.49
N GLU A 184 53.82 18.55 28.28
CA GLU A 184 53.88 20.02 28.32
C GLU A 184 54.19 20.61 26.94
N ARG A 185 55.15 20.02 26.20
CA ARG A 185 55.44 20.42 24.82
C ARG A 185 54.27 20.16 23.86
N GLU A 186 53.58 19.03 24.01
CA GLU A 186 52.39 18.71 23.21
C GLU A 186 51.27 19.72 23.48
N ILE A 187 51.07 20.14 24.73
CA ILE A 187 50.11 21.19 25.12
C ILE A 187 50.49 22.52 24.47
N GLU A 188 51.74 22.96 24.58
CA GLU A 188 52.20 24.20 23.96
C GLU A 188 52.00 24.23 22.44
N ASP A 189 52.25 23.10 21.76
CA ASP A 189 52.06 22.99 20.32
C ASP A 189 50.57 22.97 19.93
N ILE A 190 49.71 22.34 20.74
CA ILE A 190 48.25 22.37 20.54
C ILE A 190 47.71 23.79 20.76
N ASP A 191 48.17 24.47 21.81
CA ASP A 191 47.75 25.85 22.10
C ASP A 191 48.13 26.80 20.95
N LYS A 192 49.34 26.68 20.40
CA LYS A 192 49.74 27.43 19.19
C LYS A 192 48.83 27.15 18.00
N LYS A 193 48.47 25.88 17.75
CA LYS A 193 47.53 25.53 16.67
C LYS A 193 46.13 26.10 16.93
N LEU A 194 45.67 26.09 18.17
CA LEU A 194 44.39 26.70 18.54
C LEU A 194 44.39 28.22 18.30
N GLU A 195 45.54 28.90 18.44
CA GLU A 195 45.63 30.32 18.10
C GLU A 195 45.32 30.62 16.62
N GLU A 196 45.70 29.74 15.69
CA GLU A 196 45.39 29.87 14.26
C GLU A 196 43.87 29.85 14.00
N TYR A 197 43.11 29.20 14.87
CA TYR A 197 41.66 29.03 14.76
C TYR A 197 40.84 30.08 15.52
N LYS A 198 41.47 31.07 16.16
CA LYS A 198 40.77 32.16 16.88
C LYS A 198 39.71 32.86 16.04
N ASN A 199 39.91 32.94 14.73
CA ASN A 199 39.02 33.66 13.81
C ASN A 199 37.88 32.80 13.25
N ILE A 200 37.74 31.52 13.63
CA ILE A 200 36.68 30.63 13.11
C ILE A 200 35.28 31.20 13.42
N GLU A 201 35.06 31.70 14.63
CA GLU A 201 33.74 32.24 15.01
C GLU A 201 33.37 33.50 14.19
N GLU A 202 34.36 34.36 13.93
CA GLU A 202 34.18 35.55 13.10
C GLU A 202 33.95 35.18 11.63
N LEU A 203 34.70 34.20 11.12
CA LEU A 203 34.48 33.64 9.78
C LEU A 203 33.08 33.02 9.65
N GLY A 204 32.61 32.30 10.68
CA GLY A 204 31.26 31.76 10.75
C GLY A 204 30.19 32.84 10.67
N ARG A 205 30.33 33.92 11.47
CA ARG A 205 29.42 35.08 11.40
C ARG A 205 29.41 35.74 10.01
N ARG A 206 30.59 35.95 9.40
CA ARG A 206 30.68 36.51 8.04
C ARG A 206 30.06 35.60 6.98
N LEU A 207 30.14 34.30 7.16
CA LEU A 207 29.56 33.32 6.24
C LEU A 207 28.04 33.32 6.33
N GLU A 208 27.46 33.35 7.54
CA GLU A 208 26.02 33.51 7.74
C GLU A 208 25.49 34.83 7.15
N GLU A 209 26.23 35.93 7.32
CA GLU A 209 25.87 37.21 6.69
C GLU A 209 25.89 37.11 5.16
N SER A 210 26.91 36.46 4.61
CA SER A 210 27.03 36.26 3.16
C SER A 210 25.91 35.39 2.61
N GLU A 211 25.51 34.31 3.29
CA GLU A 211 24.37 33.47 2.92
C GLU A 211 23.05 34.27 2.91
N LYS A 212 22.82 35.14 3.91
CA LYS A 212 21.65 36.03 3.93
C LYS A 212 21.63 36.98 2.74
N VAL A 213 22.80 37.50 2.33
CA VAL A 213 22.90 38.35 1.15
C VAL A 213 22.63 37.56 -0.14
N ILE A 214 23.19 36.36 -0.27
CA ILE A 214 22.95 35.48 -1.42
C ILE A 214 21.46 35.13 -1.54
N ALA A 215 20.81 34.73 -0.45
CA ALA A 215 19.38 34.42 -0.45
C ALA A 215 18.52 35.63 -0.88
N ARG A 216 18.91 36.85 -0.47
CA ARG A 216 18.25 38.09 -0.95
C ARG A 216 18.50 38.32 -2.44
N MET A 217 19.71 38.07 -2.93
CA MET A 217 20.02 38.17 -4.35
C MET A 217 19.16 37.20 -5.15
N GLU A 218 19.13 35.92 -4.80
CA GLU A 218 18.32 34.91 -5.47
C GLU A 218 16.83 35.28 -5.51
N ALA A 219 16.27 35.76 -4.40
CA ALA A 219 14.89 36.22 -4.35
C ALA A 219 14.63 37.45 -5.25
N LEU A 220 15.61 38.35 -5.38
CA LEU A 220 15.53 39.48 -6.30
C LEU A 220 15.67 39.03 -7.76
N THR A 221 16.57 38.10 -8.07
CA THR A 221 16.73 37.55 -9.43
C THR A 221 15.45 36.86 -9.88
N ALA A 222 14.84 36.02 -9.03
CA ALA A 222 13.56 35.39 -9.33
C ALA A 222 12.43 36.41 -9.57
N LYS A 223 12.44 37.54 -8.85
CA LYS A 223 11.50 38.65 -9.11
C LYS A 223 11.77 39.32 -10.45
N VAL A 224 13.03 39.52 -10.83
CA VAL A 224 13.40 40.08 -12.14
C VAL A 224 12.92 39.15 -13.25
N ASP A 225 13.18 37.85 -13.15
CA ASP A 225 12.75 36.85 -14.14
C ASP A 225 11.23 36.86 -14.31
N MET A 226 10.47 36.86 -13.20
CA MET A 226 9.00 36.95 -13.23
C MET A 226 8.53 38.27 -13.87
N LEU A 227 9.21 39.39 -13.61
CA LEU A 227 8.88 40.67 -14.22
C LEU A 227 9.20 40.69 -15.72
N GLU A 228 10.26 40.02 -16.16
CA GLU A 228 10.58 39.85 -17.57
C GLU A 228 9.56 38.99 -18.29
N GLU A 229 9.13 37.86 -17.70
CA GLU A 229 8.03 37.05 -18.24
C GLU A 229 6.76 37.90 -18.39
N LYS A 230 6.36 38.62 -17.34
CA LYS A 230 5.18 39.50 -17.39
C LYS A 230 5.31 40.59 -18.45
N LYS A 231 6.50 41.19 -18.61
CA LYS A 231 6.78 42.18 -19.64
C LYS A 231 6.64 41.58 -21.04
N ASN A 232 7.11 40.35 -21.25
CA ASN A 232 6.97 39.65 -22.52
C ASN A 232 5.51 39.30 -22.80
N SER A 233 4.77 38.77 -21.82
CA SER A 233 3.32 38.52 -21.97
C SER A 233 2.56 39.81 -22.26
N LEU A 234 2.93 40.94 -21.65
CA LEU A 234 2.29 42.22 -21.91
C LEU A 234 2.56 42.71 -23.32
N LYS A 235 3.79 42.53 -23.84
CA LYS A 235 4.09 42.79 -25.27
C LYS A 235 3.25 41.91 -26.19
N ASP A 236 3.12 40.63 -25.89
CA ASP A 236 2.32 39.70 -26.71
C ASP A 236 0.85 40.13 -26.73
N ILE A 237 0.28 40.42 -25.57
CA ILE A 237 -1.09 40.96 -25.43
C ILE A 237 -1.23 42.28 -26.20
N GLU A 238 -0.25 43.18 -26.13
CA GLU A 238 -0.30 44.46 -26.83
C GLU A 238 -0.25 44.27 -28.35
N THR A 239 0.52 43.29 -28.85
CA THR A 239 0.52 42.92 -30.28
C THR A 239 -0.81 42.30 -30.71
N GLU A 240 -1.41 41.42 -29.89
CA GLU A 240 -2.74 40.86 -30.15
C GLU A 240 -3.82 41.94 -30.12
N TYR A 241 -3.75 42.86 -29.17
CA TYR A 241 -4.66 44.00 -29.07
C TYR A 241 -4.58 44.89 -30.31
N LEU A 242 -3.36 45.19 -30.79
CA LEU A 242 -3.14 45.94 -32.04
C LEU A 242 -3.69 45.18 -33.26
N ALA A 243 -3.53 43.85 -33.30
CA ALA A 243 -4.10 43.02 -34.36
C ALA A 243 -5.63 43.03 -34.31
N GLN A 244 -6.23 42.89 -33.12
CA GLN A 244 -7.68 42.92 -32.92
C GLN A 244 -8.28 44.29 -33.21
N THR A 245 -7.64 45.40 -32.81
CA THR A 245 -8.08 46.76 -33.16
C THR A 245 -7.97 47.02 -34.67
N LYS A 246 -6.98 46.42 -35.36
CA LYS A 246 -6.90 46.43 -36.82
C LYS A 246 -8.01 45.61 -37.49
N ILE A 247 -8.47 44.53 -36.84
CA ILE A 247 -9.63 43.75 -37.29
C ILE A 247 -10.93 44.52 -37.04
N LEU A 248 -11.09 45.12 -35.86
CA LEU A 248 -12.24 45.94 -35.48
C LEU A 248 -12.38 47.16 -36.40
N SER A 249 -11.30 47.87 -36.73
CA SER A 249 -11.36 48.99 -37.69
C SER A 249 -11.73 48.55 -39.12
N ARG A 250 -11.51 47.29 -39.49
CA ARG A 250 -12.05 46.71 -40.74
C ARG A 250 -13.54 46.35 -40.63
N LEU A 251 -13.99 46.04 -39.42
CA LEU A 251 -15.38 45.70 -39.08
C LEU A 251 -16.23 46.95 -38.77
N ASP A 252 -15.67 48.15 -38.59
CA ASP A 252 -16.41 49.41 -38.43
C ASP A 252 -17.38 49.66 -39.60
N ARG A 253 -17.08 49.12 -40.78
CA ARG A 253 -17.96 49.18 -41.96
C ARG A 253 -19.14 48.19 -41.92
N LEU A 254 -19.28 47.36 -40.87
CA LEU A 254 -20.45 46.49 -40.71
C LEU A 254 -21.74 47.27 -40.50
N GLU A 255 -21.68 48.43 -39.81
CA GLU A 255 -22.84 49.29 -39.66
C GLU A 255 -23.29 49.85 -41.03
N GLU A 256 -22.32 50.25 -41.87
CA GLU A 256 -22.60 50.64 -43.26
C GLU A 256 -23.19 49.47 -44.06
N CYS A 257 -22.65 48.25 -43.92
CA CYS A 257 -23.22 47.04 -44.52
C CYS A 257 -24.66 46.80 -44.06
N GLY A 258 -25.00 47.06 -42.80
CA GLY A 258 -26.37 46.97 -42.28
C GLY A 258 -27.32 47.98 -42.94
N VAL A 259 -26.84 49.20 -43.22
CA VAL A 259 -27.60 50.20 -43.99
C VAL A 259 -27.79 49.74 -45.43
N TYR A 260 -26.74 49.20 -46.07
CA TYR A 260 -26.85 48.65 -47.42
C TYR A 260 -27.80 47.44 -47.49
N LEU A 261 -27.78 46.56 -46.49
CA LEU A 261 -28.69 45.41 -46.40
C LEU A 261 -30.15 45.85 -46.24
N LYS A 262 -30.44 46.82 -45.36
CA LYS A 262 -31.77 47.44 -45.25
C LYS A 262 -32.20 48.13 -46.54
N SER A 263 -31.27 48.79 -47.23
CA SER A 263 -31.56 49.41 -48.53
C SER A 263 -31.83 48.36 -49.62
N ALA A 264 -31.13 47.23 -49.59
CA ALA A 264 -31.31 46.11 -50.50
C ALA A 264 -32.64 45.38 -50.24
N GLU A 265 -33.00 45.18 -48.96
CA GLU A 265 -34.30 44.67 -48.55
C GLU A 265 -35.44 45.60 -48.99
N ALA A 266 -35.27 46.92 -48.83
CA ALA A 266 -36.25 47.91 -49.30
C ALA A 266 -36.37 47.89 -50.84
N CYS A 267 -35.25 47.77 -51.56
CA CYS A 267 -35.25 47.59 -53.02
C CYS A 267 -35.89 46.27 -53.45
N PHE A 268 -35.65 45.18 -52.71
CA PHE A 268 -36.27 43.87 -52.95
C PHE A 268 -37.78 43.91 -52.67
N PHE A 269 -38.20 44.62 -51.63
CA PHE A 269 -39.62 44.85 -51.35
C PHE A 269 -40.28 45.68 -52.44
N LYS A 270 -39.62 46.75 -52.92
CA LYS A 270 -40.08 47.52 -54.10
C LYS A 270 -40.15 46.65 -55.35
N LEU A 271 -39.16 45.79 -55.59
CA LEU A 271 -39.15 44.84 -56.71
C LEU A 271 -40.34 43.88 -56.62
N ASN A 272 -40.62 43.32 -55.44
CA ASN A 272 -41.77 42.44 -55.23
C ASN A 272 -43.10 43.16 -55.41
N GLN A 273 -43.22 44.41 -54.98
CA GLN A 273 -44.40 45.23 -55.28
C GLN A 273 -44.55 45.45 -56.78
N ILE A 274 -43.48 45.77 -57.49
CA ILE A 274 -43.49 45.95 -58.95
C ILE A 274 -43.85 44.65 -59.66
N LEU A 275 -43.33 43.51 -59.22
CA LEU A 275 -43.69 42.19 -59.74
C LEU A 275 -45.17 41.86 -59.46
N GLY A 276 -45.68 42.22 -58.29
CA GLY A 276 -47.10 42.12 -57.95
C GLY A 276 -47.98 43.00 -58.84
N ILE A 277 -47.56 44.24 -59.12
CA ILE A 277 -48.24 45.16 -60.05
C ILE A 277 -48.17 44.60 -61.48
N LYS A 278 -47.03 44.08 -61.93
CA LYS A 278 -46.88 43.46 -63.25
C LYS A 278 -47.82 42.25 -63.39
N LYS A 279 -47.94 41.43 -62.35
CA LYS A 279 -48.85 40.28 -62.32
C LYS A 279 -50.32 40.72 -62.40
N ARG A 280 -50.71 41.73 -61.61
CA ARG A 280 -52.05 42.35 -61.71
C ARG A 280 -52.31 42.96 -63.08
N TYR A 281 -51.32 43.60 -63.67
CA TYR A 281 -51.43 44.19 -65.01
C TYR A 281 -51.64 43.10 -66.09
N SER A 282 -50.94 41.96 -66.00
CA SER A 282 -51.19 40.81 -66.89
C SER A 282 -52.55 40.16 -66.67
N GLU A 283 -53.05 40.09 -65.43
CA GLU A 283 -54.40 39.60 -65.11
C GLU A 283 -55.49 40.53 -65.67
N VAL A 284 -55.27 41.85 -65.63
CA VAL A 284 -56.17 42.83 -66.25
C VAL A 284 -56.15 42.72 -67.77
N LEU A 285 -54.98 42.59 -68.39
CA LEU A 285 -54.84 42.41 -69.85
C LEU A 285 -55.54 41.14 -70.34
N THR A 286 -55.37 40.02 -69.64
CA THR A 286 -56.08 38.77 -69.95
C THR A 286 -57.58 38.91 -69.74
N GLY A 287 -58.02 39.61 -68.69
CA GLY A 287 -59.44 39.95 -68.50
C GLY A 287 -60.01 40.85 -69.61
N MET A 288 -59.23 41.78 -70.16
CA MET A 288 -59.63 42.60 -71.30
C MET A 288 -59.73 41.76 -72.58
N GLU A 289 -58.80 40.85 -72.84
CA GLU A 289 -58.89 39.89 -73.96
C GLU A 289 -60.11 38.95 -73.83
N GLU A 290 -60.45 38.53 -72.60
CA GLU A 290 -61.66 37.74 -72.33
C GLU A 290 -62.94 38.55 -72.55
N MET A 291 -62.99 39.82 -72.11
CA MET A 291 -64.11 40.71 -72.39
C MET A 291 -64.28 40.98 -73.90
N GLU A 292 -63.18 41.11 -74.64
CA GLU A 292 -63.20 41.30 -76.09
C GLU A 292 -63.71 40.03 -76.80
N LYS A 293 -63.35 38.83 -76.31
CA LYS A 293 -63.95 37.56 -76.75
C LYS A 293 -65.44 37.46 -76.43
N VAL A 294 -65.91 37.98 -75.29
CA VAL A 294 -67.33 38.02 -74.95
C VAL A 294 -68.09 38.98 -75.88
N LEU A 295 -67.51 40.14 -76.18
CA LEU A 295 -68.06 41.12 -77.15
C LEU A 295 -68.17 40.56 -78.57
N GLN A 296 -67.20 39.73 -79.01
CA GLN A 296 -67.30 39.03 -80.29
C GLN A 296 -68.38 37.94 -80.30
N LYS A 297 -68.72 37.33 -79.16
CA LYS A 297 -69.74 36.29 -79.04
C LYS A 297 -71.17 36.83 -78.91
N THR A 298 -71.35 38.09 -78.51
CA THR A 298 -72.67 38.73 -78.34
C THR A 298 -73.15 39.53 -79.56
N SER A 299 -72.41 39.53 -80.68
CA SER A 299 -72.77 40.22 -81.93
C SER A 299 -73.95 39.61 -82.70
N PHE A 300 -74.33 38.36 -82.41
CA PHE A 300 -75.39 37.63 -83.13
C PHE A 300 -76.74 37.57 -82.39
N VAL A 301 -76.90 38.34 -81.31
CA VAL A 301 -78.14 38.35 -80.51
C VAL A 301 -79.31 38.95 -81.28
N ASP A 302 -79.07 39.90 -82.18
CA ASP A 302 -80.12 40.52 -83.01
C ASP A 302 -80.64 39.58 -84.12
N GLU A 303 -79.80 38.68 -84.66
CA GLU A 303 -80.22 37.66 -85.65
C GLU A 303 -81.08 36.54 -85.02
N ALA A 304 -80.87 36.23 -83.75
CA ALA A 304 -81.66 35.22 -83.03
C ALA A 304 -83.12 35.65 -82.80
N VAL A 305 -83.39 36.96 -82.75
CA VAL A 305 -84.75 37.51 -82.59
C VAL A 305 -85.59 37.36 -83.87
N GLU A 306 -84.98 37.42 -85.06
CA GLU A 306 -85.70 37.19 -86.33
C GLU A 306 -86.10 35.72 -86.54
N ILE A 307 -85.27 34.77 -86.09
CA ILE A 307 -85.56 33.33 -86.20
C ILE A 307 -86.75 32.95 -85.29
N LEU A 308 -86.90 33.60 -84.14
CA LEU A 308 -88.00 33.39 -83.20
C LEU A 308 -89.37 33.82 -83.78
N LYS A 309 -89.43 34.88 -84.59
CA LYS A 309 -90.65 35.28 -85.31
C LYS A 309 -91.07 34.28 -86.38
N LYS A 310 -90.11 33.65 -87.07
CA LYS A 310 -90.42 32.59 -88.07
C LYS A 310 -90.90 31.29 -87.40
N ALA A 311 -90.46 30.99 -86.19
CA ALA A 311 -90.89 29.81 -85.44
C ALA A 311 -92.34 29.91 -84.91
N SER A 312 -92.82 31.10 -84.53
CA SER A 312 -94.21 31.29 -84.09
C SER A 312 -95.25 31.06 -85.20
N ASP A 313 -94.90 31.36 -86.45
CA ASP A 313 -95.80 31.11 -87.60
C ASP A 313 -95.98 29.62 -87.89
N ILE A 314 -94.93 28.80 -87.69
CA ILE A 314 -94.99 27.34 -87.87
C ILE A 314 -95.85 26.69 -86.77
N PHE A 315 -95.81 27.21 -85.54
CA PHE A 315 -96.61 26.72 -84.42
C PHE A 315 -98.13 26.86 -84.68
N SER A 316 -98.56 27.96 -85.31
CA SER A 316 -99.98 28.18 -85.65
C SER A 316 -100.54 27.18 -86.69
N LYS A 317 -99.67 26.63 -87.56
CA LYS A 317 -100.06 25.59 -88.53
C LYS A 317 -100.14 24.20 -87.91
N TYR A 318 -99.35 23.93 -86.86
CA TYR A 318 -99.37 22.66 -86.13
C TYR A 318 -100.65 22.49 -85.29
N GLU A 319 -101.17 23.57 -84.70
CA GLU A 319 -102.39 23.55 -83.89
C GLU A 319 -103.66 23.15 -84.71
N LYS A 320 -103.68 23.44 -86.00
CA LYS A 320 -104.77 23.01 -86.92
C LYS A 320 -104.69 21.52 -87.29
N LEU A 321 -103.49 20.91 -87.26
CA LEU A 321 -103.28 19.49 -87.56
C LEU A 321 -103.57 18.59 -86.34
N ASP A 322 -103.38 19.09 -85.12
CA ASP A 322 -103.67 18.33 -83.89
C ASP A 322 -105.18 18.14 -83.63
N ARG A 323 -106.03 19.08 -84.10
CA ARG A 323 -107.50 18.96 -84.04
C ARG A 323 -108.06 17.87 -84.97
N LEU A 324 -107.45 17.66 -86.14
CA LEU A 324 -107.86 16.58 -87.07
C LEU A 324 -107.40 15.19 -86.60
N ARG A 325 -106.31 15.12 -85.81
CA ARG A 325 -105.82 13.87 -85.20
C ARG A 325 -106.73 13.38 -84.05
N SER A 326 -107.35 14.30 -83.32
CA SER A 326 -108.21 13.99 -82.17
C SER A 326 -109.59 13.46 -82.59
N GLU A 327 -110.14 13.89 -83.73
CA GLU A 327 -111.39 13.34 -84.29
C GLU A 327 -111.24 11.91 -84.84
N PHE A 328 -110.08 11.56 -85.43
CA PHE A 328 -109.83 10.21 -85.97
C PHE A 328 -109.61 9.15 -84.88
N SER A 329 -109.19 9.53 -83.66
CA SER A 329 -108.97 8.59 -82.55
C SER A 329 -110.26 8.14 -81.84
N ASN A 330 -111.35 8.92 -81.96
CA ASN A 330 -112.62 8.62 -81.31
C ASN A 330 -113.45 7.59 -82.11
N VAL A 331 -113.42 7.64 -83.45
CA VAL A 331 -114.11 6.65 -84.31
C VAL A 331 -113.45 5.26 -84.24
N GLY A 332 -112.14 5.19 -84.02
CA GLY A 332 -111.44 3.91 -83.78
C GLY A 332 -111.71 3.28 -82.41
N ARG A 333 -112.21 4.05 -81.44
CA ARG A 333 -112.51 3.58 -80.07
C ARG A 333 -113.90 2.95 -79.98
N GLU A 334 -114.86 3.38 -80.81
CA GLU A 334 -116.22 2.81 -80.87
C GLU A 334 -116.30 1.43 -81.53
N VAL A 335 -115.38 1.10 -82.45
CA VAL A 335 -115.33 -0.22 -83.13
C VAL A 335 -114.72 -1.32 -82.24
N ASN A 336 -113.87 -0.96 -81.26
CA ASN A 336 -113.28 -1.93 -80.32
C ASN A 336 -114.17 -2.22 -79.11
N GLN A 337 -115.07 -1.32 -78.73
CA GLN A 337 -116.02 -1.58 -77.65
C GLN A 337 -117.16 -2.53 -78.08
N THR A 338 -117.58 -2.51 -79.34
CA THR A 338 -118.60 -3.44 -79.87
C THR A 338 -118.12 -4.90 -79.99
N LYS A 339 -116.81 -5.15 -80.04
CA LYS A 339 -116.23 -6.50 -79.98
C LYS A 339 -116.07 -7.07 -78.56
N ASN A 340 -115.88 -6.21 -77.55
CA ASN A 340 -115.78 -6.63 -76.15
C ASN A 340 -117.14 -6.87 -75.48
N ILE A 341 -118.24 -6.53 -76.15
CA ILE A 341 -119.63 -6.79 -75.73
C ILE A 341 -120.07 -8.25 -75.94
N LEU A 342 -119.29 -9.08 -76.64
CA LEU A 342 -119.73 -10.43 -77.00
C LEU A 342 -119.17 -11.57 -76.12
N ASP A 343 -118.03 -11.40 -75.45
CA ASP A 343 -117.30 -12.55 -74.88
C ASP A 343 -117.38 -12.74 -73.35
N ARG A 344 -117.89 -11.78 -72.55
CA ARG A 344 -117.87 -11.92 -71.07
C ARG A 344 -119.15 -11.50 -70.34
N THR A 345 -120.28 -11.65 -71.00
CA THR A 345 -121.63 -11.67 -70.41
C THR A 345 -121.97 -13.09 -69.94
N SER A 346 -121.69 -13.40 -68.66
CA SER A 346 -122.46 -14.36 -67.85
C SER A 346 -122.04 -14.29 -66.37
N ASN A 347 -122.99 -13.89 -65.51
CA ASN A 347 -122.92 -13.61 -64.06
C ASN A 347 -122.55 -12.15 -63.71
N VAL A 348 -123.43 -11.17 -63.48
CA VAL A 348 -124.85 -11.08 -63.09
C VAL A 348 -125.19 -11.77 -61.76
N LYS A 349 -125.48 -10.93 -60.76
CA LYS A 349 -126.38 -11.13 -59.59
C LYS A 349 -125.83 -11.48 -58.18
N GLU A 350 -124.57 -11.21 -57.85
CA GLU A 350 -124.13 -11.28 -56.44
C GLU A 350 -123.26 -10.09 -56.02
N LEU A 351 -123.59 -9.57 -54.84
CA LEU A 351 -122.78 -8.71 -53.96
C LEU A 351 -122.96 -7.19 -54.08
N ASP A 352 -124.22 -6.85 -54.34
CA ASP A 352 -125.07 -5.87 -53.64
C ASP A 352 -125.04 -5.98 -52.07
N PHE A 353 -124.02 -6.61 -51.47
CA PHE A 353 -123.89 -6.86 -50.03
C PHE A 353 -122.90 -5.92 -49.34
N MET A 354 -121.96 -5.31 -50.09
CA MET A 354 -121.01 -4.36 -49.49
C MET A 354 -121.56 -2.93 -49.34
N ILE A 355 -122.72 -2.61 -49.93
CA ILE A 355 -123.35 -1.29 -49.81
C ILE A 355 -124.24 -1.18 -48.55
N LYS A 356 -124.43 -2.26 -47.78
CA LYS A 356 -125.36 -2.27 -46.63
C LYS A 356 -124.71 -2.08 -45.24
N ASN A 357 -123.39 -1.97 -45.10
CA ASN A 357 -122.77 -2.17 -43.78
C ASN A 357 -122.03 -1.02 -43.10
N ILE A 358 -121.86 0.18 -43.67
CA ILE A 358 -121.28 1.30 -42.88
C ILE A 358 -121.84 2.65 -43.37
N SER A 359 -123.13 2.75 -43.66
CA SER A 359 -124.20 3.27 -42.78
C SER A 359 -124.10 2.97 -41.27
N ASP A 360 -122.99 3.33 -40.59
CA ASP A 360 -122.96 3.18 -39.12
C ASP A 360 -122.10 4.16 -38.32
N LYS A 361 -121.49 5.21 -38.91
CA LYS A 361 -120.80 6.25 -38.10
C LYS A 361 -120.99 7.69 -38.60
N VAL A 362 -122.21 7.98 -39.03
CA VAL A 362 -122.79 9.34 -38.96
C VAL A 362 -124.07 9.20 -38.13
N LEU A 363 -124.15 9.94 -37.01
CA LEU A 363 -125.19 9.97 -35.96
C LEU A 363 -124.94 9.12 -34.69
N LEU A 364 -124.06 9.65 -33.84
CA LEU A 364 -124.45 10.07 -32.48
C LEU A 364 -123.74 11.41 -32.25
N GLY A 365 -124.39 12.57 -32.31
CA GLY A 365 -125.65 12.88 -31.63
C GLY A 365 -125.29 13.34 -30.22
N SER A 366 -124.87 14.59 -30.04
CA SER A 366 -125.79 15.71 -29.78
C SER A 366 -126.51 15.58 -28.44
N GLU A 367 -125.87 16.04 -27.35
CA GLU A 367 -126.63 16.45 -26.15
C GLU A 367 -125.96 17.42 -25.15
N ILE A 368 -124.77 18.02 -25.36
CA ILE A 368 -124.28 19.10 -24.45
C ILE A 368 -123.70 20.31 -25.21
N THR A 369 -124.56 20.88 -26.04
CA THR A 369 -124.58 22.29 -26.43
C THR A 369 -125.90 22.89 -25.93
N GLN A 370 -126.20 22.81 -24.63
CA GLN A 370 -127.43 23.46 -24.19
C GLN A 370 -127.46 24.16 -22.85
N LEU A 371 -126.40 24.13 -22.05
CA LEU A 371 -126.32 25.00 -20.88
C LEU A 371 -124.87 25.47 -20.75
N ARG A 372 -124.42 26.46 -21.53
CA ARG A 372 -125.05 27.79 -21.61
C ARG A 372 -125.39 28.28 -20.20
N GLU A 373 -125.24 29.57 -20.03
CA GLU A 373 -126.00 30.31 -19.04
C GLU A 373 -125.60 30.25 -17.59
N LYS A 374 -124.78 29.31 -17.11
CA LYS A 374 -124.37 29.40 -15.70
C LYS A 374 -122.93 29.80 -15.52
N LEU A 375 -122.75 31.05 -15.92
CA LEU A 375 -122.01 32.01 -15.13
C LEU A 375 -120.50 31.87 -15.36
N VAL A 376 -119.94 32.65 -16.28
CA VAL A 376 -119.96 34.12 -16.10
C VAL A 376 -120.20 34.41 -14.66
N CYS A 377 -119.26 34.15 -13.80
CA CYS A 377 -118.92 35.30 -13.01
C CYS A 377 -117.68 34.96 -12.28
N LEU A 378 -117.68 33.85 -11.58
CA LEU A 378 -116.88 33.91 -10.39
C LEU A 378 -115.59 33.18 -10.69
N GLU A 379 -114.56 33.96 -10.98
CA GLU A 379 -113.90 34.67 -9.87
C GLU A 379 -113.76 33.68 -8.73
N ARG A 380 -113.18 32.54 -9.05
CA ARG A 380 -112.46 31.85 -8.03
C ARG A 380 -111.36 31.11 -8.73
N GLU A 381 -110.26 31.81 -8.87
CA GLU A 381 -109.34 31.80 -7.75
C GLU A 381 -108.72 30.41 -7.67
N ILE A 382 -107.40 30.40 -7.70
CA ILE A 382 -106.71 29.84 -6.53
C ILE A 382 -107.04 28.36 -6.26
N SER A 383 -107.48 27.62 -7.27
CA SER A 383 -107.32 26.17 -7.28
C SER A 383 -106.20 25.87 -8.25
N ARG A 384 -105.00 26.26 -7.83
CA ARG A 384 -104.09 25.33 -7.19
C ARG A 384 -103.25 24.69 -8.29
N VAL A 385 -101.93 24.85 -8.27
CA VAL A 385 -101.09 24.15 -7.28
C VAL A 385 -101.33 22.62 -7.30
N LYS A 386 -102.02 22.07 -8.27
CA LYS A 386 -102.32 20.64 -8.30
C LYS A 386 -102.40 20.20 -9.76
N LYS A 387 -101.37 19.63 -10.37
CA LYS A 387 -100.23 18.91 -9.82
C LYS A 387 -99.18 18.92 -10.95
N ASN A 388 -97.95 19.34 -10.70
CA ASN A 388 -96.91 18.44 -10.23
C ASN A 388 -96.67 17.23 -11.14
N ILE A 389 -95.41 17.12 -11.58
CA ILE A 389 -94.63 15.88 -11.77
C ILE A 389 -94.80 15.30 -13.19
N SER A 390 -93.76 15.12 -14.02
CA SER A 390 -92.31 14.90 -13.80
C SER A 390 -91.62 14.87 -15.18
N SER A 391 -90.38 15.26 -15.45
CA SER A 391 -89.23 15.72 -14.67
C SER A 391 -88.07 15.93 -15.66
N TYR A 392 -87.44 17.12 -15.65
CA TYR A 392 -85.99 17.42 -15.69
C TYR A 392 -85.05 16.73 -16.72
N GLU A 393 -83.99 17.32 -17.29
CA GLU A 393 -83.47 18.68 -17.44
C GLU A 393 -82.30 18.63 -18.47
N ASN A 394 -82.09 19.77 -19.13
CA ASN A 394 -81.12 20.18 -20.15
C ASN A 394 -79.61 19.99 -19.77
N ILE A 395 -78.70 19.55 -20.66
CA ILE A 395 -77.88 20.29 -21.69
C ILE A 395 -76.49 20.81 -21.21
N ASN A 396 -75.45 20.39 -21.97
CA ASN A 396 -74.20 21.04 -22.42
C ASN A 396 -72.90 21.23 -21.57
N LEU A 397 -71.80 20.93 -22.30
CA LEU A 397 -70.48 21.57 -22.40
C LEU A 397 -69.31 21.05 -21.52
N VAL A 398 -68.42 20.32 -22.21
CA VAL A 398 -66.94 20.49 -22.31
C VAL A 398 -66.32 21.55 -21.39
N GLN A 399 -65.15 21.23 -20.80
CA GLN A 399 -63.93 22.07 -20.75
C GLN A 399 -63.11 22.10 -19.43
N GLU A 400 -62.90 21.01 -18.65
CA GLU A 400 -62.06 21.20 -17.43
C GLU A 400 -61.25 20.06 -16.76
N ILE A 401 -60.90 18.92 -17.38
CA ILE A 401 -59.92 17.99 -16.74
C ILE A 401 -58.80 17.57 -17.70
N VAL A 402 -58.12 18.60 -18.20
CA VAL A 402 -56.71 18.61 -18.60
C VAL A 402 -55.80 18.61 -17.34
N THR A 403 -56.31 18.27 -16.15
CA THR A 403 -55.59 18.43 -14.86
C THR A 403 -55.35 17.12 -14.08
N SER A 404 -55.52 15.93 -14.67
CA SER A 404 -55.23 14.66 -13.96
C SER A 404 -54.11 13.80 -14.54
N VAL A 405 -53.48 14.23 -15.64
CA VAL A 405 -52.40 13.47 -16.32
C VAL A 405 -51.03 13.70 -15.66
N ASP A 406 -50.82 14.83 -14.97
CA ASP A 406 -49.55 15.14 -14.27
C ASP A 406 -49.31 14.34 -12.98
N LYS A 407 -50.32 13.67 -12.41
CA LYS A 407 -50.17 12.91 -11.14
C LYS A 407 -49.71 11.46 -11.31
N LYS A 408 -49.72 10.88 -12.51
CA LYS A 408 -49.41 9.45 -12.70
C LYS A 408 -47.96 9.14 -13.11
N LEU A 409 -47.17 10.17 -13.44
CA LEU A 409 -45.73 10.03 -13.73
C LEU A 409 -44.87 9.81 -12.47
N GLU A 410 -45.36 10.17 -11.27
CA GLU A 410 -44.65 9.90 -10.00
C GLU A 410 -44.78 8.45 -9.51
N VAL A 411 -45.82 7.72 -9.91
CA VAL A 411 -46.08 6.35 -9.42
C VAL A 411 -45.20 5.31 -10.13
N LEU A 412 -44.73 5.62 -11.34
CA LEU A 412 -43.85 4.75 -12.12
C LEU A 412 -42.46 4.56 -11.46
N ASN A 413 -41.94 5.61 -10.80
CA ASN A 413 -40.62 5.57 -10.13
C ASN A 413 -40.63 4.82 -8.78
N LYS A 414 -41.80 4.63 -8.15
CA LYS A 414 -41.92 3.84 -6.90
C LYS A 414 -41.92 2.32 -7.12
N LEU A 415 -42.29 1.86 -8.32
CA LEU A 415 -42.38 0.43 -8.65
C LEU A 415 -41.03 -0.18 -9.08
N GLU A 416 -40.07 0.62 -9.58
CA GLU A 416 -38.71 0.14 -9.88
C GLU A 416 -37.85 -0.08 -8.63
N ALA A 417 -38.12 0.64 -7.53
CA ALA A 417 -37.46 0.44 -6.24
C ALA A 417 -37.89 -0.87 -5.55
N ALA A 418 -39.20 -1.19 -5.58
CA ALA A 418 -39.76 -2.40 -4.97
C ALA A 418 -39.25 -3.71 -5.61
N LYS A 419 -38.84 -3.68 -6.90
CA LYS A 419 -38.28 -4.84 -7.60
C LYS A 419 -36.86 -5.18 -7.13
N LYS A 420 -36.09 -4.20 -6.65
CA LYS A 420 -34.72 -4.39 -6.13
C LYS A 420 -34.71 -4.93 -4.69
N GLU A 421 -35.69 -4.55 -3.87
CA GLU A 421 -35.86 -5.09 -2.51
C GLU A 421 -36.31 -6.57 -2.53
N TYR A 422 -37.17 -6.95 -3.49
CA TYR A 422 -37.67 -8.33 -3.61
C TYR A 422 -36.55 -9.36 -3.90
N SER A 423 -35.50 -9.00 -4.66
CA SER A 423 -34.38 -9.93 -4.95
C SER A 423 -33.40 -10.10 -3.78
N ALA A 424 -33.27 -9.11 -2.90
CA ALA A 424 -32.36 -9.18 -1.75
C ALA A 424 -32.96 -9.96 -0.56
N VAL A 425 -34.29 -9.94 -0.42
CA VAL A 425 -35.01 -10.67 0.62
C VAL A 425 -35.08 -12.18 0.32
N CYS A 426 -35.19 -12.59 -0.96
CA CYS A 426 -35.20 -14.01 -1.32
C CYS A 426 -33.85 -14.73 -1.10
N THR A 427 -32.71 -14.05 -1.27
CA THR A 427 -31.38 -14.62 -0.99
C THR A 427 -31.12 -14.72 0.51
N SER A 428 -31.49 -13.70 1.31
CA SER A 428 -31.35 -13.75 2.78
C SER A 428 -32.20 -14.84 3.45
N LEU A 429 -33.34 -15.20 2.84
CA LEU A 429 -34.24 -16.24 3.36
C LEU A 429 -33.69 -17.66 3.13
N ASN A 430 -32.98 -17.89 2.03
CA ASN A 430 -32.33 -19.17 1.75
C ASN A 430 -31.09 -19.40 2.62
N ASP A 431 -30.27 -18.36 2.81
CA ASP A 431 -29.10 -18.45 3.69
C ASP A 431 -29.51 -18.67 5.17
N GLY A 432 -30.63 -18.08 5.59
CA GLY A 432 -31.22 -18.30 6.91
C GLY A 432 -31.75 -19.72 7.12
N LEU A 433 -32.33 -20.35 6.10
CA LEU A 433 -32.85 -21.72 6.17
C LEU A 433 -31.72 -22.75 6.25
N GLU A 434 -30.62 -22.57 5.49
CA GLU A 434 -29.44 -23.43 5.60
C GLU A 434 -28.72 -23.28 6.95
N PHE A 435 -28.66 -22.07 7.51
CA PHE A 435 -28.07 -21.82 8.83
C PHE A 435 -28.87 -22.47 9.97
N MET A 436 -30.21 -22.43 9.90
CA MET A 436 -31.09 -23.08 10.88
C MET A 436 -30.96 -24.60 10.87
N ASP A 437 -30.82 -25.22 9.70
CA ASP A 437 -30.72 -26.67 9.58
C ASP A 437 -29.36 -27.20 10.07
N LYS A 438 -28.30 -26.39 9.91
CA LYS A 438 -26.96 -26.69 10.42
C LYS A 438 -26.90 -26.60 11.95
N ASN A 439 -27.46 -25.54 12.53
CA ASN A 439 -27.54 -25.40 13.99
C ASN A 439 -28.42 -26.48 14.65
N LYS A 440 -29.49 -26.92 13.99
CA LYS A 440 -30.34 -27.98 14.54
C LYS A 440 -29.58 -29.31 14.69
N LYS A 441 -28.75 -29.66 13.71
CA LYS A 441 -27.87 -30.84 13.79
C LYS A 441 -26.79 -30.71 14.87
N GLU A 442 -26.17 -29.54 14.99
CA GLU A 442 -25.10 -29.29 15.96
C GLU A 442 -25.62 -29.25 17.41
N ILE A 443 -26.84 -28.73 17.63
CA ILE A 443 -27.51 -28.77 18.94
C ILE A 443 -27.81 -30.22 19.35
N GLN A 444 -28.24 -31.06 18.41
CA GLN A 444 -28.61 -32.45 18.70
C GLN A 444 -27.38 -33.32 19.01
N GLU A 445 -26.25 -33.08 18.35
CA GLU A 445 -24.97 -33.70 18.69
C GLU A 445 -24.48 -33.27 20.09
N ASN A 446 -24.55 -31.98 20.42
CA ASN A 446 -24.14 -31.48 21.73
C ASN A 446 -25.07 -31.96 22.86
N LEU A 447 -26.37 -32.13 22.61
CA LEU A 447 -27.32 -32.70 23.56
C LEU A 447 -26.98 -34.15 23.91
N ASN A 448 -26.63 -34.96 22.90
CA ASN A 448 -26.22 -36.35 23.12
C ASN A 448 -24.93 -36.43 23.95
N ILE A 449 -23.96 -35.54 23.69
CA ILE A 449 -22.72 -35.45 24.47
C ILE A 449 -23.03 -35.03 25.92
N TYR A 450 -23.93 -34.05 26.12
CA TYR A 450 -24.33 -33.59 27.45
C TYR A 450 -25.05 -34.67 28.26
N ILE A 451 -25.93 -35.46 27.62
CA ILE A 451 -26.63 -36.60 28.24
C ILE A 451 -25.63 -37.68 28.67
N ASP A 452 -24.66 -38.01 27.83
CA ASP A 452 -23.63 -39.01 28.17
C ASP A 452 -22.73 -38.57 29.34
N ILE A 453 -22.42 -37.28 29.43
CA ILE A 453 -21.67 -36.71 30.55
C ILE A 453 -22.49 -36.79 31.85
N LEU A 454 -23.79 -36.45 31.79
CA LEU A 454 -24.69 -36.55 32.94
C LEU A 454 -24.94 -37.99 33.41
N ARG A 455 -25.01 -38.94 32.47
CA ARG A 455 -25.17 -40.37 32.77
C ARG A 455 -23.90 -40.93 33.46
N LYS A 456 -22.72 -40.42 33.10
CA LYS A 456 -21.44 -40.77 33.77
C LYS A 456 -21.24 -40.07 35.12
N SER A 457 -21.76 -38.86 35.31
CA SER A 457 -21.60 -38.13 36.57
C SER A 457 -22.58 -38.59 37.66
N GLY A 458 -23.72 -39.19 37.30
CA GLY A 458 -24.72 -39.77 38.23
C GLY A 458 -25.42 -38.76 39.14
N VAL A 459 -25.10 -37.47 39.03
CA VAL A 459 -25.53 -36.39 39.92
C VAL A 459 -25.71 -35.10 39.11
N CYS A 460 -26.83 -34.40 39.34
CA CYS A 460 -27.16 -33.15 38.65
C CYS A 460 -26.21 -32.01 39.04
N PRO A 461 -25.54 -31.34 38.08
CA PRO A 461 -24.58 -30.28 38.38
C PRO A 461 -25.21 -29.00 38.96
N LEU A 462 -26.53 -28.79 38.81
CA LEU A 462 -27.20 -27.58 39.30
C LEU A 462 -27.77 -27.74 40.73
N CYS A 463 -28.40 -28.88 41.03
CA CYS A 463 -29.10 -29.12 42.30
C CYS A 463 -28.57 -30.31 43.12
N LYS A 464 -27.51 -30.99 42.64
CA LYS A 464 -26.80 -32.10 43.31
C LYS A 464 -27.64 -33.33 43.68
N SER A 465 -28.85 -33.49 43.14
CA SER A 465 -29.64 -34.71 43.29
C SER A 465 -29.11 -35.85 42.41
N SER A 466 -29.25 -37.10 42.85
CA SER A 466 -28.91 -38.27 42.03
C SER A 466 -29.80 -38.35 40.78
N ILE A 467 -29.16 -38.56 39.63
CA ILE A 467 -29.83 -38.72 38.34
C ILE A 467 -29.87 -40.22 38.03
N GLY A 468 -31.07 -40.81 38.05
CA GLY A 468 -31.33 -42.14 37.49
C GLY A 468 -31.93 -42.03 36.08
N ASP A 469 -31.91 -43.13 35.31
CA ASP A 469 -32.26 -43.13 33.88
C ASP A 469 -33.65 -42.56 33.55
N GLU A 470 -34.66 -42.72 34.41
CA GLU A 470 -36.01 -42.12 34.23
C GLU A 470 -36.01 -40.59 34.22
N LYS A 471 -35.10 -39.95 34.96
CA LYS A 471 -34.99 -38.47 34.97
C LYS A 471 -34.25 -37.94 33.74
N LEU A 472 -33.38 -38.74 33.12
CA LEU A 472 -32.70 -38.38 31.87
C LEU A 472 -33.66 -38.39 30.68
N GLU A 473 -34.54 -39.40 30.60
CA GLU A 473 -35.55 -39.46 29.54
C GLU A 473 -36.56 -38.30 29.61
N ASN A 474 -36.95 -37.87 30.81
CA ASN A 474 -37.82 -36.70 30.95
C ASN A 474 -37.15 -35.38 30.49
N ILE A 475 -35.83 -35.22 30.68
CA ILE A 475 -35.11 -34.02 30.22
C ILE A 475 -35.03 -33.99 28.68
N ILE A 476 -34.84 -35.15 28.05
CA ILE A 476 -34.85 -35.29 26.59
C ILE A 476 -36.24 -34.94 26.05
N ARG A 477 -37.30 -35.52 26.63
CA ARG A 477 -38.67 -35.32 26.17
C ARG A 477 -39.13 -33.87 26.30
N HIS A 478 -38.72 -33.17 27.37
CA HIS A 478 -39.06 -31.76 27.55
C HIS A 478 -38.32 -30.83 26.57
N TYR A 479 -37.13 -31.22 26.11
CA TYR A 479 -36.41 -30.45 25.10
C TYR A 479 -37.02 -30.62 23.70
N GLU A 480 -37.49 -31.82 23.36
CA GLU A 480 -38.19 -32.12 22.09
C GLU A 480 -39.63 -31.57 22.02
N GLU A 481 -40.30 -31.34 23.16
CA GLU A 481 -41.65 -30.75 23.20
C GLU A 481 -41.65 -29.20 23.11
N VAL A 482 -40.51 -28.53 23.36
CA VAL A 482 -40.41 -27.06 23.45
C VAL A 482 -39.68 -26.42 22.25
N HIS A 483 -38.94 -27.19 21.46
CA HIS A 483 -38.13 -26.75 20.31
C HIS A 483 -38.27 -27.69 19.11
#